data_AF-A0A969JYW8-F1
#
_entry.id   AF-A0A969JYW8-F1
#
_cell.length_a   1.000
_cell.length_b   1.000
_cell.length_c   1.000
_cell.angle_alpha   90.00
_cell.angle_beta   90.00
_cell.angle_gamma   90.00
#
_symmetry.space_group_name_H-M   'P 1'
#
loop_
_entity.id
_entity.type
_entity.pdbx_description
1 polymer ?
#
loop_
_entity_poly.entity_id
_entity_poly.type
_entity_poly.pdbx_seq_one_letter_code
_entity_poly.pdbx_strand_id
1 'polypeptide(L)'
;RLLETWTGVDMAASVYAWLRSGFRNLRIRLLGGTFEAITDSLTAVAANNDLDHALSGICETTARAVDCDRVSIFLSAEGRFRARYNFGNPADVAAMFADHSVALDDRLIMAAQRNGGSVVVNDVSRSTLVDARLARTARIRAIAVALLRARSDGEVIGFITMEFNERHGRISPLFSRILVWGCPHRRDRGGQRPHRAGSG
;
A
#
# COMPACT_ATOMS: atom_id res chain seq x y z
N ARG A 1 8.41 17.32 12.93
CA ARG A 1 9.23 18.24 12.11
C ARG A 1 9.59 17.69 10.71
N LEU A 2 9.42 16.39 10.40
CA LEU A 2 9.66 15.85 9.03
C LEU A 2 8.41 15.80 8.12
N LEU A 3 7.22 16.10 8.65
CA LEU A 3 5.99 16.14 7.87
C LEU A 3 5.75 17.49 7.16
N GLU A 4 6.50 18.54 7.49
CA GLU A 4 6.31 19.88 6.93
C GLU A 4 7.07 20.10 5.60
N THR A 5 7.86 19.13 5.14
CA THR A 5 8.70 19.28 3.95
C THR A 5 8.34 18.35 2.79
N TRP A 6 7.36 17.46 2.95
CA TRP A 6 6.87 16.65 1.83
C TRP A 6 5.76 17.42 1.13
N THR A 7 6.06 17.95 -0.05
CA THR A 7 5.03 18.56 -0.89
C THR A 7 4.03 17.47 -1.29
N GLY A 8 2.73 17.80 -1.39
CA GLY A 8 1.72 16.83 -1.81
C GLY A 8 2.06 16.14 -3.14
N VAL A 9 2.88 16.80 -3.97
CA VAL A 9 3.42 16.30 -5.24
C VAL A 9 4.36 15.09 -5.05
N ASP A 10 5.23 15.08 -4.04
CA ASP A 10 6.20 13.99 -3.82
C ASP A 10 5.50 12.71 -3.31
N MET A 11 4.47 12.87 -2.50
CA MET A 11 3.64 11.75 -2.03
C MET A 11 2.77 11.21 -3.16
N ALA A 12 2.11 12.08 -3.93
CA ALA A 12 1.36 11.67 -5.12
C ALA A 12 2.25 10.95 -6.14
N ALA A 13 3.47 11.44 -6.38
CA ALA A 13 4.41 10.80 -7.29
C ALA A 13 4.91 9.45 -6.77
N SER A 14 5.10 9.29 -5.46
CA SER A 14 5.51 8.02 -4.84
C SER A 14 4.38 6.99 -4.86
N VAL A 15 3.13 7.42 -4.58
CA VAL A 15 1.93 6.58 -4.71
C VAL A 15 1.66 6.21 -6.16
N TYR A 16 1.80 7.16 -7.09
CA TYR A 16 1.69 6.92 -8.53
C TYR A 16 2.78 5.97 -9.04
N ALA A 17 4.02 6.13 -8.61
CA ALA A 17 5.12 5.24 -8.99
C ALA A 17 4.92 3.83 -8.41
N TRP A 18 4.42 3.72 -7.18
CA TRP A 18 4.07 2.44 -6.55
C TRP A 18 2.93 1.75 -7.31
N LEU A 19 1.85 2.47 -7.60
CA LEU A 19 0.74 1.97 -8.42
C LEU A 19 1.24 1.60 -9.82
N ARG A 20 1.96 2.47 -10.52
CA ARG A 20 2.50 2.17 -11.85
C ARG A 20 3.50 0.99 -11.87
N SER A 21 4.33 0.83 -10.84
CA SER A 21 5.29 -0.27 -10.72
C SER A 21 4.59 -1.59 -10.37
N GLY A 22 3.75 -1.57 -9.33
CA GLY A 22 2.92 -2.69 -8.90
C GLY A 22 2.00 -3.17 -10.02
N PHE A 23 1.44 -2.24 -10.81
CA PHE A 23 0.53 -2.50 -11.93
C PHE A 23 1.22 -2.74 -13.30
N ARG A 24 2.49 -2.38 -13.52
CA ARG A 24 3.21 -2.78 -14.77
C ARG A 24 3.71 -4.22 -14.71
N ASN A 25 4.12 -4.66 -13.53
CA ASN A 25 4.51 -6.04 -13.24
C ASN A 25 3.29 -6.96 -13.13
N LEU A 26 2.12 -6.35 -12.98
CA LEU A 26 0.78 -6.88 -13.09
C LEU A 26 0.47 -7.22 -14.56
N ARG A 27 0.95 -8.36 -15.04
CA ARG A 27 0.36 -8.98 -16.24
C ARG A 27 -1.00 -9.60 -15.91
N ILE A 28 -1.84 -8.89 -15.16
CA ILE A 28 -3.24 -9.28 -15.00
C ILE A 28 -3.92 -8.82 -16.28
N ARG A 29 -4.65 -9.75 -16.89
CA ARG A 29 -5.84 -9.40 -17.64
C ARG A 29 -6.86 -8.80 -16.67
N LEU A 30 -6.56 -7.63 -16.08
CA LEU A 30 -7.62 -6.72 -15.72
C LEU A 30 -8.21 -6.38 -17.08
N LEU A 31 -9.50 -6.62 -17.26
CA LEU A 31 -10.23 -6.08 -18.41
C LEU A 31 -9.74 -4.63 -18.57
N GLY A 32 -9.17 -4.27 -19.72
CA GLY A 32 -8.24 -3.14 -19.88
C GLY A 32 -8.65 -1.83 -19.18
N GLY A 33 -9.95 -1.60 -18.99
CA GLY A 33 -10.49 -0.43 -18.31
C GLY A 33 -10.16 -0.25 -16.82
N THR A 34 -9.83 -1.28 -16.02
CA THR A 34 -9.60 -1.06 -14.57
C THR A 34 -8.24 -0.42 -14.26
N PHE A 35 -7.20 -0.80 -15.00
CA PHE A 35 -5.86 -0.21 -14.82
C PHE A 35 -5.78 1.19 -15.43
N GLU A 36 -6.42 1.40 -16.57
CA GLU A 36 -6.59 2.71 -17.20
C GLU A 36 -7.36 3.64 -16.27
N ALA A 37 -8.47 3.19 -15.67
CA ALA A 37 -9.23 3.99 -14.70
C ALA A 37 -8.40 4.41 -13.48
N ILE A 38 -7.60 3.51 -12.89
CA ILE A 38 -6.69 3.85 -11.76
C ILE A 38 -5.65 4.89 -12.21
N THR A 39 -5.04 4.69 -13.37
CA THR A 39 -3.99 5.56 -13.89
C THR A 39 -4.53 6.93 -14.28
N ASP A 40 -5.72 6.98 -14.87
CA ASP A 40 -6.41 8.19 -15.29
C ASP A 40 -6.91 8.98 -14.09
N SER A 41 -7.49 8.32 -13.08
CA SER A 41 -7.84 8.98 -11.81
C SER A 41 -6.62 9.57 -11.13
N LEU A 42 -5.49 8.85 -11.07
CA LEU A 42 -4.27 9.40 -10.48
C LEU A 42 -3.67 10.56 -11.28
N THR A 43 -3.74 10.50 -12.61
CA THR A 43 -3.19 11.53 -13.50
C THR A 43 -4.04 12.79 -13.45
N ALA A 44 -5.38 12.64 -13.45
CA ALA A 44 -6.33 13.74 -13.32
C ALA A 44 -6.18 14.44 -11.97
N VAL A 45 -5.91 13.70 -10.89
CA VAL A 45 -5.74 14.32 -9.57
C VAL A 45 -4.34 14.90 -9.36
N ALA A 46 -3.28 14.26 -9.87
CA ALA A 46 -1.95 14.86 -9.88
C ALA A 46 -1.91 16.20 -10.64
N ALA A 47 -2.79 16.39 -11.63
CA ALA A 47 -2.92 17.65 -12.36
C ALA A 47 -3.65 18.75 -11.57
N ASN A 48 -4.49 18.40 -10.59
CA ASN A 48 -5.34 19.36 -9.84
C ASN A 48 -4.84 19.69 -8.43
N ASN A 49 -3.68 19.15 -7.99
CA ASN A 49 -3.05 19.41 -6.68
C ASN A 49 -3.90 19.11 -5.42
N ASP A 50 -5.06 18.46 -5.54
CA ASP A 50 -5.86 18.05 -4.38
C ASP A 50 -5.50 16.62 -3.96
N LEU A 51 -4.46 16.52 -3.13
CA LEU A 51 -3.93 15.26 -2.63
C LEU A 51 -4.97 14.46 -1.82
N ASP A 52 -5.82 15.14 -1.07
CA ASP A 52 -6.83 14.49 -0.24
C ASP A 52 -7.91 13.85 -1.09
N HIS A 53 -8.36 14.55 -2.14
CA HIS A 53 -9.25 13.98 -3.14
C HIS A 53 -8.59 12.80 -3.87
N ALA A 54 -7.29 12.87 -4.14
CA ALA A 54 -6.52 11.80 -4.81
C ALA A 54 -6.54 10.52 -4.01
N LEU A 55 -6.10 10.61 -2.75
CA LEU A 55 -5.92 9.45 -1.89
C LEU A 55 -7.27 8.83 -1.50
N SER A 56 -8.32 9.65 -1.39
CA SER A 56 -9.70 9.17 -1.25
C SER A 56 -10.17 8.42 -2.49
N GLY A 57 -9.95 8.97 -3.68
CA GLY A 57 -10.25 8.31 -4.95
C GLY A 57 -9.51 6.98 -5.12
N ILE A 58 -8.24 6.91 -4.73
CA ILE A 58 -7.45 5.67 -4.74
C ILE A 58 -8.08 4.60 -3.86
N CYS A 59 -8.58 4.95 -2.67
CA CYS A 59 -9.24 3.99 -1.80
C CYS A 59 -10.46 3.37 -2.49
N GLU A 60 -11.31 4.21 -3.07
CA GLU A 60 -12.50 3.77 -3.79
C GLU A 60 -12.17 2.92 -5.03
N THR A 61 -11.26 3.39 -5.89
CA THR A 61 -10.89 2.64 -7.10
C THR A 61 -10.21 1.32 -6.76
N THR A 62 -9.35 1.30 -5.74
CA THR A 62 -8.71 0.07 -5.26
C THR A 62 -9.74 -0.91 -4.73
N ALA A 63 -10.72 -0.44 -3.93
CA ALA A 63 -11.76 -1.30 -3.38
C ALA A 63 -12.53 -2.01 -4.49
N ARG A 64 -12.95 -1.26 -5.51
CA ARG A 64 -13.65 -1.78 -6.68
C ARG A 64 -12.78 -2.70 -7.54
N ALA A 65 -11.50 -2.37 -7.74
CA ALA A 65 -10.59 -3.14 -8.58
C ALA A 65 -10.17 -4.48 -7.95
N VAL A 66 -9.99 -4.49 -6.63
CA VAL A 66 -9.62 -5.67 -5.85
C VAL A 66 -10.86 -6.48 -5.44
N ASP A 67 -12.05 -5.90 -5.58
CA ASP A 67 -13.32 -6.43 -5.08
C ASP A 67 -13.25 -6.73 -3.58
N CYS A 68 -12.67 -5.80 -2.81
CA CYS A 68 -12.62 -5.85 -1.36
C CYS A 68 -13.66 -4.92 -0.74
N ASP A 69 -14.05 -5.21 0.50
CA ASP A 69 -15.12 -4.47 1.16
C ASP A 69 -14.64 -3.09 1.60
N ARG A 70 -13.36 -2.98 2.00
CA ARG A 70 -12.79 -1.73 2.49
C ARG A 70 -11.34 -1.55 2.07
N VAL A 71 -10.96 -0.30 1.88
CA VAL A 71 -9.58 0.13 1.67
C VAL A 71 -9.29 1.29 2.59
N SER A 72 -8.12 1.27 3.24
CA SER A 72 -7.66 2.38 4.07
C SER A 72 -6.20 2.70 3.79
N ILE A 73 -5.86 3.99 3.79
CA ILE A 73 -4.49 4.48 3.71
C ILE A 73 -4.09 5.06 5.06
N PHE A 74 -2.94 4.60 5.53
CA PHE A 74 -2.29 5.06 6.73
C PHE A 74 -0.99 5.77 6.37
N LEU A 75 -0.75 6.93 6.95
CA LEU A 75 0.46 7.72 6.70
C LEU A 75 1.27 7.87 7.99
N SER A 76 2.59 7.88 7.85
CA SER A 76 3.51 8.09 8.97
C SER A 76 3.31 9.47 9.57
N ALA A 77 3.04 9.54 10.86
CA ALA A 77 2.94 10.77 11.64
C ALA A 77 3.32 10.50 13.09
N GLU A 78 4.27 11.29 13.61
CA GLU A 78 4.68 11.27 15.02
C GLU A 78 5.13 9.86 15.50
N GLY A 79 5.89 9.15 14.68
CA GLY A 79 6.41 7.82 15.03
C GLY A 79 5.35 6.71 15.04
N ARG A 80 4.19 6.93 14.41
CA ARG A 80 3.13 5.95 14.19
C ARG A 80 2.56 6.10 12.78
N PHE A 81 1.78 5.14 12.33
CA PHE A 81 0.98 5.27 11.12
C PHE A 81 -0.45 5.64 11.51
N ARG A 82 -0.94 6.81 11.09
CA ARG A 82 -2.30 7.27 11.36
C ARG A 82 -3.20 7.00 10.18
N ALA A 83 -4.41 6.52 10.43
CA ALA A 83 -5.42 6.35 9.39
C ALA A 83 -5.82 7.73 8.86
N ARG A 84 -5.81 7.92 7.53
CA ARG A 84 -6.07 9.22 6.89
C ARG A 84 -7.18 9.16 5.87
N TYR A 85 -7.20 8.14 5.03
CA TYR A 85 -8.18 7.98 3.96
C TYR A 85 -8.77 6.59 4.03
N ASN A 86 -10.06 6.47 3.74
CA ASN A 86 -10.72 5.18 3.66
C ASN A 86 -11.89 5.19 2.70
N PHE A 87 -12.29 3.99 2.30
CA PHE A 87 -13.51 3.71 1.56
C PHE A 87 -14.13 2.42 2.09
N GLY A 88 -15.47 2.39 2.17
CA GLY A 88 -16.23 1.19 2.56
C GLY A 88 -16.40 0.98 4.06
N ASN A 89 -15.89 1.87 4.92
CA ASN A 89 -16.12 1.74 6.36
C ASN A 89 -17.61 1.94 6.71
N PRO A 90 -18.22 1.02 7.49
CA PRO A 90 -19.53 1.27 8.08
C PRO A 90 -19.45 2.41 9.11
N ALA A 91 -20.59 3.04 9.42
CA ALA A 91 -20.64 4.25 10.24
C ALA A 91 -19.96 4.11 11.62
N ASP A 92 -20.08 2.95 12.26
CA ASP A 92 -19.45 2.62 13.54
C ASP A 92 -17.92 2.57 13.45
N VAL A 93 -17.39 2.04 12.36
CA VAL A 93 -15.93 2.01 12.11
C VAL A 93 -15.42 3.38 11.66
N ALA A 94 -16.17 4.07 10.80
CA ALA A 94 -15.81 5.40 10.30
C ALA A 94 -15.66 6.42 11.45
N ALA A 95 -16.51 6.34 12.48
CA ALA A 95 -16.45 7.20 13.65
C ALA A 95 -15.14 7.05 14.45
N MET A 96 -14.51 5.88 14.45
CA MET A 96 -13.25 5.62 15.15
C MET A 96 -12.01 5.78 14.26
N PHE A 97 -12.21 5.92 12.94
CA PHE A 97 -11.13 5.82 11.97
C PHE A 97 -10.08 6.93 12.13
N ALA A 98 -10.52 8.17 12.38
CA ALA A 98 -9.64 9.34 12.50
C ALA A 98 -8.64 9.22 13.68
N ASP A 99 -9.02 8.53 14.74
CA ASP A 99 -8.18 8.32 15.93
C ASP A 99 -7.36 7.03 15.86
N HIS A 100 -7.59 6.21 14.83
CA HIS A 100 -6.90 4.93 14.71
C HIS A 100 -5.45 5.13 14.26
N SER A 101 -4.52 4.51 14.99
CA SER A 101 -3.11 4.52 14.66
C SER A 101 -2.43 3.19 14.94
N VAL A 102 -1.52 2.81 14.05
CA VAL A 102 -0.75 1.58 14.07
C VAL A 102 0.70 1.90 14.43
N ALA A 103 1.31 1.08 15.28
CA ALA A 103 2.70 1.25 15.67
C ALA A 103 3.64 0.88 14.51
N LEU A 104 4.83 1.49 14.45
CA LEU A 104 5.81 1.18 13.40
C LEU A 104 6.29 -0.28 13.47
N ASP A 105 6.32 -0.85 14.67
CA ASP A 105 6.72 -2.22 14.98
C ASP A 105 5.54 -3.21 15.02
N ASP A 106 4.36 -2.80 14.54
CA ASP A 106 3.20 -3.68 14.42
C ASP A 106 3.56 -4.93 13.61
N ARG A 107 3.07 -6.10 14.07
CA ARG A 107 3.45 -7.40 13.52
C ARG A 107 3.11 -7.52 12.03
N LEU A 108 1.99 -6.94 11.59
CA LEU A 108 1.56 -6.97 10.21
C LEU A 108 2.46 -6.10 9.33
N ILE A 109 2.87 -4.94 9.83
CA ILE A 109 3.78 -4.02 9.15
C ILE A 109 5.19 -4.62 9.05
N MET A 110 5.71 -5.15 10.16
CA MET A 110 7.00 -5.84 10.18
C MET A 110 7.01 -7.06 9.24
N ALA A 111 5.90 -7.80 9.16
CA ALA A 111 5.76 -8.90 8.21
C ALA A 111 5.80 -8.41 6.76
N ALA A 112 5.09 -7.32 6.43
CA ALA A 112 5.13 -6.72 5.10
C ALA A 112 6.55 -6.25 4.72
N GLN A 113 7.29 -5.64 5.65
CA GLN A 113 8.67 -5.23 5.43
C GLN A 113 9.58 -6.41 5.10
N ARG A 114 9.48 -7.51 5.86
CA ARG A 114 10.27 -8.73 5.63
C ARG A 114 9.94 -9.42 4.31
N ASN A 115 8.70 -9.30 3.84
CA ASN A 115 8.20 -9.90 2.62
C ASN A 115 8.35 -9.00 1.37
N GLY A 116 9.25 -8.02 1.40
CA GLY A 116 9.55 -7.18 0.23
C GLY A 116 8.54 -6.06 -0.02
N GLY A 117 7.71 -5.72 0.96
CA GLY A 117 6.81 -4.57 0.92
C GLY A 117 5.33 -4.90 1.04
N SER A 118 4.95 -6.16 1.23
CA SER A 118 3.54 -6.53 1.38
C SER A 118 3.32 -7.84 2.12
N VAL A 119 2.11 -8.03 2.64
CA VAL A 119 1.68 -9.28 3.27
C VAL A 119 0.20 -9.50 3.04
N VAL A 120 -0.18 -10.77 2.93
CA VAL A 120 -1.57 -11.20 2.79
C VAL A 120 -1.90 -12.19 3.90
N VAL A 121 -2.98 -11.93 4.62
CA VAL A 121 -3.55 -12.80 5.65
C VAL A 121 -4.94 -13.21 5.18
N ASN A 122 -5.05 -14.46 4.72
CA ASN A 122 -6.29 -15.01 4.17
C ASN A 122 -7.32 -15.44 5.23
N ASP A 123 -6.87 -15.62 6.47
CA ASP A 123 -7.71 -15.97 7.60
C ASP A 123 -7.14 -15.31 8.85
N VAL A 124 -7.73 -14.18 9.21
CA VAL A 124 -7.31 -13.38 10.36
C VAL A 124 -7.56 -14.12 11.67
N SER A 125 -8.59 -14.97 11.76
CA SER A 125 -8.91 -15.71 12.98
C SER A 125 -7.83 -16.71 13.39
N ARG A 126 -6.99 -17.14 12.43
CA ARG A 126 -5.89 -18.09 12.62
C ARG A 126 -4.51 -17.43 12.59
N SER A 127 -4.43 -16.12 12.40
CA SER A 127 -3.18 -15.39 12.23
C SER A 127 -2.72 -14.73 13.51
N THR A 128 -1.43 -14.83 13.82
CA THR A 128 -0.79 -14.10 14.93
C THR A 128 -0.32 -12.70 14.53
N LEU A 129 -0.48 -12.33 13.25
CA LEU A 129 -0.05 -11.03 12.70
C LEU A 129 -1.06 -9.91 12.92
N VAL A 130 -2.32 -10.26 13.16
CA VAL A 130 -3.41 -9.29 13.34
C VAL A 130 -3.97 -9.48 14.75
N ASP A 131 -4.19 -8.37 15.46
CA ASP A 131 -4.83 -8.44 16.77
C ASP A 131 -6.27 -8.95 16.66
N ALA A 132 -6.59 -10.01 17.42
CA ALA A 132 -7.87 -10.68 17.33
C ALA A 132 -9.05 -9.81 17.80
N ARG A 133 -8.82 -8.84 18.71
CA ARG A 133 -9.86 -7.91 19.15
C ARG A 133 -10.16 -6.90 18.05
N LEU A 134 -9.14 -6.29 17.46
CA LEU A 134 -9.28 -5.39 16.31
C LEU A 134 -10.01 -6.07 15.16
N ALA A 135 -9.57 -7.28 14.80
CA ALA A 135 -10.19 -8.06 13.73
C ALA A 135 -11.69 -8.30 13.96
N ARG A 136 -12.09 -8.65 15.18
CA ARG A 136 -13.51 -8.85 15.53
C ARG A 136 -14.30 -7.55 15.49
N THR A 137 -13.78 -6.48 16.09
CA THR A 137 -14.45 -5.17 16.11
C THR A 137 -14.66 -4.62 14.70
N ALA A 138 -13.64 -4.72 13.85
CA ALA A 138 -13.70 -4.29 12.46
C ALA A 138 -14.34 -5.33 11.53
N ARG A 139 -14.65 -6.54 12.02
CA ARG A 139 -15.23 -7.67 11.26
C ARG A 139 -14.34 -8.13 10.09
N ILE A 140 -13.03 -7.99 10.23
CA ILE A 140 -12.03 -8.37 9.22
C ILE A 140 -11.84 -9.90 9.23
N ARG A 141 -12.11 -10.55 8.09
CA ARG A 141 -11.87 -11.97 7.87
C ARG A 141 -10.55 -12.25 7.15
N ALA A 142 -10.22 -11.41 6.16
CA ALA A 142 -8.95 -11.42 5.46
C ALA A 142 -8.45 -9.98 5.27
N ILE A 143 -7.14 -9.81 5.19
CA ILE A 143 -6.50 -8.51 4.98
C ILE A 143 -5.25 -8.65 4.13
N ALA A 144 -5.08 -7.73 3.19
CA ALA A 144 -3.83 -7.47 2.52
C ALA A 144 -3.27 -6.12 2.96
N VAL A 145 -1.95 -6.05 3.11
CA VAL A 145 -1.22 -4.81 3.41
C VAL A 145 -0.12 -4.62 2.39
N ALA A 146 0.01 -3.39 1.90
CA ALA A 146 1.11 -2.97 1.05
C ALA A 146 1.74 -1.69 1.59
N LEU A 147 3.06 -1.67 1.69
CA LEU A 147 3.80 -0.51 2.18
C LEU A 147 3.94 0.56 1.09
N LEU A 148 3.70 1.81 1.46
CA LEU A 148 3.99 2.98 0.66
C LEU A 148 5.39 3.45 1.00
N ARG A 149 6.23 3.61 -0.02
CA ARG A 149 7.63 4.02 0.15
C ARG A 149 7.91 5.33 -0.58
N ALA A 150 8.68 6.19 0.07
CA ALA A 150 9.28 7.36 -0.52
C ALA A 150 10.17 6.96 -1.71
N ARG A 151 10.07 7.69 -2.82
CA ARG A 151 10.90 7.42 -4.00
C ARG A 151 12.38 7.77 -3.80
N SER A 152 12.67 8.76 -2.96
CA SER A 152 14.02 9.29 -2.72
C SER A 152 14.98 8.26 -2.13
N ASP A 153 14.54 7.60 -1.07
CA ASP A 153 15.36 6.77 -0.18
C ASP A 153 14.73 5.41 0.14
N GLY A 154 13.48 5.17 -0.28
CA GLY A 154 12.75 3.95 0.01
C GLY A 154 12.18 3.87 1.43
N GLU A 155 12.20 4.97 2.20
CA GLU A 155 11.61 5.07 3.53
C GLU A 155 10.11 4.70 3.48
N VAL A 156 9.62 3.97 4.48
CA VAL A 156 8.18 3.66 4.57
C VAL A 156 7.44 4.89 5.08
N ILE A 157 6.69 5.54 4.18
CA ILE A 157 5.90 6.74 4.49
C ILE A 157 4.45 6.41 4.87
N GLY A 158 4.03 5.16 4.68
CA GLY A 158 2.67 4.73 4.97
C GLY A 158 2.42 3.29 4.54
N PHE A 159 1.15 2.90 4.56
CA PHE A 159 0.68 1.65 3.99
C PHE A 159 -0.79 1.76 3.58
N ILE A 160 -1.21 0.83 2.72
CA ILE A 160 -2.60 0.65 2.31
C ILE A 160 -3.09 -0.72 2.80
N THR A 161 -4.29 -0.77 3.36
CA THR A 161 -5.00 -2.01 3.70
C THR A 161 -6.08 -2.28 2.66
N MET A 162 -6.30 -3.55 2.34
CA MET A 162 -7.48 -4.05 1.64
C MET A 162 -8.11 -5.12 2.52
N GLU A 163 -9.35 -4.91 2.94
CA GLU A 163 -10.01 -5.69 3.99
C GLU A 163 -11.27 -6.36 3.44
N PHE A 164 -11.47 -7.61 3.85
CA PHE A 164 -12.59 -8.44 3.45
C PHE A 164 -13.36 -8.86 4.70
N ASN A 165 -14.62 -8.45 4.80
CA ASN A 165 -15.48 -8.59 5.97
C ASN A 165 -16.69 -9.50 5.69
N GLU A 166 -17.35 -9.33 4.55
CA GLU A 166 -18.65 -9.95 4.25
C GLU A 166 -18.53 -11.04 3.19
N ARG A 167 -17.75 -10.78 2.15
CA ARG A 167 -17.54 -11.75 1.07
C ARG A 167 -16.60 -12.84 1.56
N HIS A 168 -17.03 -14.11 1.44
CA HIS A 168 -16.15 -15.26 1.58
C HIS A 168 -15.16 -15.29 0.40
N GLY A 169 -14.17 -14.40 0.43
CA GLY A 169 -13.14 -14.28 -0.59
C GLY A 169 -11.80 -14.53 0.03
N ARG A 170 -11.21 -15.70 -0.25
CA ARG A 170 -9.75 -15.81 -0.21
C ARG A 170 -9.23 -14.72 -1.16
N ILE A 171 -8.29 -13.90 -0.70
CA ILE A 171 -7.55 -13.03 -1.63
C ILE A 171 -7.00 -13.96 -2.69
N SER A 172 -7.44 -13.77 -3.94
CA SER A 172 -7.11 -14.73 -4.98
C SER A 172 -5.58 -14.86 -5.06
N PRO A 173 -5.02 -16.05 -5.30
CA PRO A 173 -3.56 -16.21 -5.42
C PRO A 173 -2.93 -15.30 -6.50
N LEU A 174 -3.75 -14.84 -7.45
CA LEU A 174 -3.39 -13.83 -8.43
C LEU A 174 -3.15 -12.46 -7.77
N PHE A 175 -4.00 -12.06 -6.81
CA PHE A 175 -3.82 -10.83 -6.04
C PHE A 175 -2.66 -10.88 -5.05
N SER A 176 -2.37 -12.03 -4.41
CA SER A 176 -1.18 -12.13 -3.56
C SER A 176 0.14 -11.97 -4.34
N ARG A 177 0.15 -12.27 -5.65
CA ARG A 177 1.32 -12.09 -6.53
C ARG A 177 1.54 -10.64 -6.99
N ILE A 178 0.48 -9.84 -7.01
CA ILE A 178 0.52 -8.40 -7.33
C ILE A 178 1.34 -7.64 -6.30
N LEU A 179 1.07 -7.93 -5.03
CA LEU A 179 1.60 -7.18 -3.90
C LEU A 179 3.11 -7.40 -3.70
N VAL A 180 3.64 -8.52 -4.20
CA VAL A 180 5.05 -8.94 -4.00
C VAL A 180 5.98 -8.36 -5.09
N TRP A 181 5.45 -7.86 -6.21
CA TRP A 181 6.26 -7.53 -7.40
C TRP A 181 6.41 -6.02 -7.69
N GLY A 182 6.22 -5.17 -6.68
CA GLY A 182 6.33 -3.70 -6.82
C GLY A 182 7.72 -3.12 -6.58
N CYS A 183 8.67 -3.90 -6.02
CA CYS A 183 9.99 -3.39 -5.67
C CYS A 183 11.00 -3.75 -6.77
N PRO A 184 11.51 -2.78 -7.55
CA PRO A 184 12.66 -3.07 -8.39
C PRO A 184 13.82 -3.37 -7.44
N HIS A 185 14.25 -4.63 -7.40
CA HIS A 185 15.57 -4.95 -6.89
C HIS A 185 16.53 -4.09 -7.72
N ARG A 186 17.11 -3.05 -7.11
CA ARG A 186 18.42 -2.56 -7.54
C ARG A 186 19.34 -3.76 -7.41
N ARG A 187 19.50 -4.52 -8.50
CA ARG A 187 20.70 -5.29 -8.70
C ARG A 187 21.80 -4.24 -8.68
N ASP A 188 22.56 -4.20 -7.60
CA ASP A 188 23.89 -3.63 -7.63
C ASP A 188 24.64 -4.33 -8.77
N ARG A 189 24.63 -3.71 -9.95
CA ARG A 189 25.70 -3.88 -10.91
C ARG A 189 26.87 -3.08 -10.35
N GLY A 190 27.46 -3.61 -9.27
CA GLY A 190 28.79 -3.28 -8.85
C GLY A 190 29.72 -3.67 -9.99
N GLY A 191 29.97 -2.71 -10.88
CA GLY A 191 31.00 -2.82 -11.89
C GLY A 191 32.35 -2.88 -11.20
N GLN A 192 32.86 -4.08 -10.93
CA GLN A 192 34.29 -4.28 -10.82
C GLN A 192 34.86 -4.25 -12.24
N ARG A 193 35.29 -3.07 -12.68
CA ARG A 193 36.33 -2.98 -13.71
C ARG A 193 37.63 -3.42 -13.04
N PRO A 194 38.34 -4.46 -13.52
CA PRO A 194 39.67 -4.74 -13.02
C PRO A 194 40.59 -3.59 -13.44
N HIS A 195 41.21 -2.95 -12.45
CA HIS A 195 42.39 -2.12 -12.65
C HIS A 195 43.47 -2.98 -13.31
N ARG A 196 43.76 -2.73 -14.60
CA ARG A 196 45.04 -3.14 -15.17
C ARG A 196 46.11 -2.28 -14.52
N ALA A 197 46.86 -2.87 -13.60
CA ALA A 197 48.14 -2.35 -13.15
C ALA A 197 49.10 -2.33 -14.36
N GLY A 198 49.64 -1.15 -14.64
CA GLY A 198 50.84 -1.01 -15.45
C GLY A 198 52.06 -1.28 -14.56
N SER A 199 52.91 -2.16 -15.05
CA SER A 199 54.33 -2.32 -14.71
C SER A 199 54.91 -2.96 -15.97
N GLY A 200 55.80 -2.31 -16.71
CA GLY A 200 57.13 -1.92 -16.26
C GLY A 200 58.09 -2.81 -17.04
#